data_AF-A0A7S3C7X1-F1
#
_entry.id   AF-A0A7S3C7X1-F1
#
_cell.length_a   1.000
_cell.length_b   1.000
_cell.length_c   1.000
_cell.angle_alpha   90.00
_cell.angle_beta   90.00
_cell.angle_gamma   90.00
#
_symmetry.space_group_name_H-M   'P 1'
#
loop_
_entity.id
_entity.type
_entity.pdbx_description
1 polymer ?
#
loop_
_entity_poly.entity_id
_entity_poly.type
_entity_poly.pdbx_seq_one_letter_code
_entity_poly.pdbx_strand_id
1 'polypeptide(L)'
;KTREGGGGEGAERTNKVALFKYQNYKKTDKFGEWRVEGQGETFASESFGYLGQAAKPKVTVQMPNEENKSFLFEGVNTDYAETTSKVTMPAGFSLRDCEGLVINCHGMGKKFAVVLYTEDQKGRHGYISEFSTLETGFCTRRIPFTAFTRLSPEQPPLDLSKVVDFGLRYRSAWNKQDETEGIEVSQSRAFRIKVDWVKALPSGPESDVILVSCSGYQYDEDERERYLKPKRAGEAHLRNSGLGYTIVRASSLVGVPGGQKALVFDQGSRLSGSISSADVADVCIRCLHSQEARNKTFEVSNESDQNVAEFELVAHIPDKTDYVQAAVQGLEKNT
;
A
#
# COMPACT_ATOMS: atom_id res chain seq x y z
N LYS A 1 -34.38 -38.69 1.10
CA LYS A 1 -33.10 -38.76 0.37
C LYS A 1 -32.19 -37.66 0.89
N THR A 2 -31.47 -37.97 1.96
CA THR A 2 -30.43 -37.12 2.55
C THR A 2 -29.29 -37.01 1.55
N ARG A 3 -28.94 -35.80 1.14
CA ARG A 3 -27.81 -35.54 0.25
C ARG A 3 -26.64 -35.17 1.15
N GLU A 4 -25.73 -36.11 1.35
CA GLU A 4 -24.43 -35.89 1.96
C GLU A 4 -23.67 -34.88 1.09
N GLY A 5 -23.48 -33.67 1.61
CA GLY A 5 -22.56 -32.69 1.05
C GLY A 5 -21.17 -33.00 1.59
N GLY A 6 -20.31 -33.54 0.74
CA GLY A 6 -18.88 -33.65 1.02
C GLY A 6 -18.31 -32.25 1.25
N GLY A 7 -18.11 -31.90 2.51
CA GLY A 7 -17.31 -30.75 2.91
C GLY A 7 -15.86 -31.06 2.60
N GLY A 8 -15.38 -30.64 1.43
CA GLY A 8 -13.95 -30.41 1.26
C GLY A 8 -13.55 -29.35 2.29
N GLU A 9 -12.58 -29.67 3.14
CA GLU A 9 -11.94 -28.71 4.04
C GLU A 9 -11.46 -27.52 3.19
N GLY A 10 -12.21 -26.42 3.21
CA GLY A 10 -11.80 -25.19 2.56
C GLY A 10 -10.52 -24.74 3.23
N ALA A 11 -9.44 -24.61 2.46
CA ALA A 11 -8.17 -24.10 2.97
C ALA A 11 -8.40 -22.81 3.76
N GLU A 12 -7.95 -22.78 5.01
CA GLU A 12 -8.15 -21.65 5.91
C GLU A 12 -7.61 -20.38 5.26
N ARG A 13 -8.49 -19.42 4.96
CA ARG A 13 -8.13 -18.17 4.27
C ARG A 13 -7.23 -17.33 5.17
N THR A 14 -5.92 -17.41 4.96
CA THR A 14 -4.97 -16.55 5.68
C THR A 14 -4.96 -15.16 5.04
N ASN A 15 -5.41 -14.14 5.77
CA ASN A 15 -5.44 -12.76 5.23
C ASN A 15 -4.05 -12.12 5.09
N LYS A 16 -3.02 -12.67 5.76
CA LYS A 16 -1.64 -12.16 5.72
C LYS A 16 -0.64 -13.30 5.91
N VAL A 17 0.37 -13.35 5.06
CA VAL A 17 1.48 -14.32 5.16
C VAL A 17 2.70 -13.59 5.72
N ALA A 18 3.20 -14.01 6.88
CA ALA A 18 4.37 -13.36 7.49
C ALA A 18 5.66 -13.77 6.77
N LEU A 19 6.37 -12.79 6.21
CA LEU A 19 7.71 -12.97 5.65
C LEU A 19 8.76 -12.78 6.74
N PHE A 20 8.64 -11.67 7.48
CA PHE A 20 9.50 -11.35 8.61
C PHE A 20 8.66 -10.92 9.82
N LYS A 21 9.02 -11.36 11.02
CA LYS A 21 8.33 -10.96 12.26
C LYS A 21 9.31 -10.86 13.42
N TYR A 22 9.39 -9.68 14.00
CA TYR A 22 10.45 -9.29 14.94
C TYR A 22 9.98 -9.06 16.39
N GLN A 23 8.67 -8.94 16.58
CA GLN A 23 8.03 -8.56 17.87
C GLN A 23 8.35 -9.49 19.05
N ASN A 24 8.80 -10.72 18.79
CA ASN A 24 9.26 -11.63 19.81
C ASN A 24 10.74 -11.95 19.59
N TYR A 25 11.61 -11.23 20.31
CA TYR A 25 13.07 -11.38 20.21
C TYR A 25 13.57 -12.80 20.51
N LYS A 26 12.76 -13.63 21.19
CA LYS A 26 13.08 -15.04 21.48
C LYS A 26 12.75 -16.01 20.33
N LYS A 27 11.91 -15.59 19.37
CA LYS A 27 11.49 -16.41 18.22
C LYS A 27 12.18 -15.91 16.95
N THR A 28 13.39 -16.43 16.73
CA THR A 28 14.31 -15.97 15.69
C THR A 28 14.06 -16.62 14.32
N ASP A 29 13.20 -17.65 14.25
CA ASP A 29 12.89 -18.45 13.06
C ASP A 29 12.36 -17.61 11.87
N LYS A 30 11.81 -16.42 12.16
CA LYS A 30 11.23 -15.51 11.16
C LYS A 30 11.96 -14.18 11.04
N PHE A 31 13.22 -14.11 11.47
CA PHE A 31 14.00 -12.88 11.34
C PHE A 31 14.62 -12.73 9.94
N GLY A 32 14.92 -13.86 9.29
CA GLY A 32 15.75 -13.85 8.09
C GLY A 32 17.22 -13.57 8.41
N GLU A 33 18.08 -13.82 7.43
CA GLU A 33 19.50 -13.45 7.50
C GLU A 33 19.70 -12.12 6.77
N TRP A 34 19.92 -11.03 7.52
CA TRP A 34 20.08 -9.71 6.91
C TRP A 34 21.54 -9.35 6.70
N ARG A 35 21.84 -8.82 5.52
CA ARG A 35 23.18 -8.39 5.11
C ARG A 35 23.10 -6.95 4.60
N VAL A 36 24.18 -6.18 4.78
CA VAL A 36 24.31 -4.84 4.20
C VAL A 36 25.04 -5.01 2.87
N GLU A 37 24.37 -4.71 1.75
CA GLU A 37 24.93 -4.92 0.40
C GLU A 37 25.46 -3.63 -0.24
N GLY A 38 25.05 -2.46 0.29
CA GLY A 38 25.40 -1.17 -0.28
C GLY A 38 25.83 -0.17 0.77
N GLN A 39 27.08 0.29 0.70
CA GLN A 39 27.58 1.45 1.44
C GLN A 39 28.08 2.45 0.40
N GLY A 40 27.83 3.75 0.61
CA GLY A 40 28.05 4.83 -0.38
C GLY A 40 29.47 5.02 -0.93
N GLU A 41 30.41 4.10 -0.70
CA GLU A 41 31.76 4.13 -1.27
C GLU A 41 31.76 3.98 -2.81
N THR A 42 30.79 3.28 -3.40
CA THR A 42 30.73 3.04 -4.87
C THR A 42 30.10 4.16 -5.71
N PHE A 43 29.51 5.19 -5.08
CA PHE A 43 29.03 6.40 -5.78
C PHE A 43 29.84 7.66 -5.41
N ALA A 44 30.85 7.51 -4.55
CA ALA A 44 31.80 8.56 -4.21
C ALA A 44 32.95 8.69 -5.24
N SER A 45 32.78 8.19 -6.47
CA SER A 45 33.73 8.44 -7.55
C SER A 45 33.47 9.82 -8.18
N GLU A 46 34.40 10.74 -7.89
CA GLU A 46 34.84 11.87 -8.72
C GLU A 46 34.01 13.17 -8.81
N SER A 47 32.80 13.31 -8.26
CA SER A 47 32.03 14.58 -8.40
C SER A 47 31.74 15.38 -7.12
N PHE A 48 32.06 14.87 -5.92
CA PHE A 48 31.80 15.62 -4.68
C PHE A 48 33.07 15.69 -3.83
N GLY A 49 33.60 16.90 -3.69
CA GLY A 49 34.82 17.21 -2.96
C GLY A 49 34.76 16.75 -1.51
N TYR A 50 35.37 15.61 -1.22
CA TYR A 50 35.76 15.24 0.14
C TYR A 50 36.95 16.11 0.55
N LEU A 51 36.68 17.33 1.04
CA LEU A 51 37.65 18.09 1.82
C LEU A 51 37.43 17.81 3.32
N GLY A 52 38.32 17.04 3.92
CA GLY A 52 38.49 16.96 5.38
C GLY A 52 38.21 15.59 6.03
N GLN A 53 38.65 15.46 7.29
CA GLN A 53 38.50 14.29 8.18
C GLN A 53 37.04 13.96 8.56
N ALA A 54 36.12 13.96 7.60
CA ALA A 54 34.73 13.56 7.83
C ALA A 54 34.68 12.06 8.15
N ALA A 55 34.00 11.70 9.24
CA ALA A 55 33.89 10.32 9.70
C ALA A 55 33.32 9.40 8.60
N LYS A 56 33.94 8.23 8.40
CA LYS A 56 33.57 7.26 7.36
C LYS A 56 32.07 6.90 7.43
N PRO A 57 31.43 6.60 6.29
CA PRO A 57 30.06 6.06 6.28
C PRO A 57 29.97 4.84 7.21
N LYS A 58 28.93 4.81 8.04
CA LYS A 58 28.66 3.67 8.93
C LYS A 58 27.22 3.25 8.75
N VAL A 59 27.00 2.01 8.34
CA VAL A 59 25.69 1.40 8.14
C VAL A 59 25.63 0.12 8.97
N THR A 60 24.58 -0.03 9.77
CA THR A 60 24.41 -1.18 10.66
C THR A 60 23.01 -1.73 10.59
N VAL A 61 22.92 -3.05 10.75
CA VAL A 61 21.67 -3.75 11.02
C VAL A 61 21.77 -4.43 12.38
N GLN A 62 20.67 -4.44 13.11
CA GLN A 62 20.57 -5.09 14.40
C GLN A 62 19.28 -5.89 14.47
N MET A 63 19.42 -7.17 14.80
CA MET A 63 18.29 -8.05 15.08
C MET A 63 17.60 -7.66 16.39
N PRO A 64 16.31 -8.02 16.56
CA PRO A 64 15.60 -7.76 17.81
C PRO A 64 16.33 -8.33 19.02
N ASN A 65 16.38 -7.56 20.10
CA ASN A 65 16.90 -7.98 21.39
C ASN A 65 15.92 -7.59 22.50
N GLU A 66 16.33 -7.77 23.76
CA GLU A 66 15.49 -7.48 24.92
C GLU A 66 15.08 -6.00 25.01
N GLU A 67 15.99 -5.10 24.66
CA GLU A 67 15.79 -3.65 24.69
C GLU A 67 14.97 -3.14 23.49
N ASN A 68 15.17 -3.76 22.31
CA ASN A 68 14.59 -3.34 21.05
C ASN A 68 13.96 -4.53 20.33
N LYS A 69 12.64 -4.67 20.44
CA LYS A 69 11.85 -5.79 19.90
C LYS A 69 11.51 -5.65 18.40
N SER A 70 12.37 -4.97 17.64
CA SER A 70 12.19 -4.67 16.23
C SER A 70 13.52 -4.83 15.50
N PHE A 71 13.48 -5.18 14.22
CA PHE A 71 14.65 -5.09 13.36
C PHE A 71 15.03 -3.61 13.19
N LEU A 72 16.31 -3.30 13.33
CA LEU A 72 16.83 -1.94 13.21
C LEU A 72 17.80 -1.87 12.04
N PHE A 73 17.56 -0.91 11.15
CA PHE A 73 18.47 -0.54 10.07
C PHE A 73 18.78 0.95 10.18
N GLU A 74 20.05 1.30 10.34
CA GLU A 74 20.47 2.67 10.52
C GLU A 74 21.79 2.96 9.82
N GLY A 75 22.00 4.23 9.49
CA GLY A 75 23.23 4.69 8.90
C GLY A 75 23.49 6.16 9.15
N VAL A 76 24.78 6.51 9.16
CA VAL A 76 25.28 7.87 9.28
C VAL A 76 26.35 8.14 8.22
N ASN A 77 26.46 9.39 7.80
CA ASN A 77 27.40 9.85 6.77
C ASN A 77 27.30 9.05 5.46
N THR A 78 26.09 8.66 5.04
CA THR A 78 25.88 7.90 3.81
C THR A 78 24.74 8.45 2.98
N ASP A 79 24.93 8.43 1.66
CA ASP A 79 23.92 8.84 0.68
C ASP A 79 23.09 7.67 0.17
N TYR A 80 23.58 6.46 0.39
CA TYR A 80 22.97 5.22 -0.05
C TYR A 80 23.22 4.13 0.99
N ALA A 81 22.18 3.40 1.34
CA ALA A 81 22.31 2.19 2.11
C ALA A 81 21.23 1.20 1.71
N GLU A 82 21.60 -0.07 1.60
CA GLU A 82 20.64 -1.15 1.42
C GLU A 82 21.01 -2.32 2.31
N THR A 83 19.97 -2.90 2.91
CA THR A 83 20.06 -4.20 3.55
C THR A 83 19.06 -5.17 2.95
N THR A 84 19.48 -6.42 2.77
CA THR A 84 18.71 -7.48 2.11
C THR A 84 18.62 -8.71 2.99
N SER A 85 17.57 -9.49 2.78
CA SER A 85 17.43 -10.83 3.33
C SER A 85 16.70 -11.74 2.35
N LYS A 86 17.05 -13.03 2.36
CA LYS A 86 16.35 -14.03 1.57
C LYS A 86 14.90 -14.13 2.01
N VAL A 87 14.00 -14.19 1.04
CA VAL A 87 12.57 -14.41 1.29
C VAL A 87 12.32 -15.91 1.30
N THR A 88 11.71 -16.40 2.39
CA THR A 88 11.22 -17.77 2.48
C THR A 88 9.70 -17.73 2.58
N MET A 89 9.02 -18.32 1.60
CA MET A 89 7.57 -18.48 1.63
C MET A 89 7.21 -19.77 2.39
N PRO A 90 6.15 -19.77 3.21
CA PRO A 90 5.59 -21.01 3.74
C PRO A 90 5.17 -21.96 2.61
N ALA A 91 5.20 -23.27 2.87
CA ALA A 91 4.79 -24.28 1.90
C ALA A 91 3.35 -24.01 1.40
N GLY A 92 3.15 -24.07 0.08
CA GLY A 92 1.86 -23.81 -0.55
C GLY A 92 1.54 -22.33 -0.81
N PHE A 93 2.42 -21.39 -0.45
CA PHE A 93 2.24 -19.96 -0.74
C PHE A 93 3.26 -19.46 -1.76
N SER A 94 2.80 -18.63 -2.70
CA SER A 94 3.65 -17.87 -3.61
C SER A 94 3.33 -16.38 -3.49
N LEU A 95 4.35 -15.53 -3.71
CA LEU A 95 4.11 -14.10 -3.87
C LEU A 95 3.30 -13.79 -5.14
N ARG A 96 3.29 -14.70 -6.13
CA ARG A 96 2.42 -14.59 -7.32
C ARG A 96 0.94 -14.52 -6.96
N ASP A 97 0.55 -15.20 -5.88
CA ASP A 97 -0.84 -15.24 -5.42
C ASP A 97 -1.17 -14.06 -4.50
N CYS A 98 -0.24 -13.13 -4.31
CA CYS A 98 -0.38 -11.98 -3.44
C CYS A 98 -0.54 -10.67 -4.26
N GLU A 99 -1.22 -9.68 -3.69
CA GLU A 99 -1.46 -8.36 -4.31
C GLU A 99 -0.35 -7.35 -4.00
N GLY A 100 0.43 -7.62 -2.94
CA GLY A 100 1.48 -6.74 -2.48
C GLY A 100 2.02 -7.12 -1.12
N LEU A 101 2.84 -6.22 -0.58
CA LEU A 101 3.45 -6.32 0.73
C LEU A 101 2.85 -5.30 1.69
N VAL A 102 2.94 -5.59 2.98
CA VAL A 102 2.67 -4.66 4.05
C VAL A 102 3.79 -4.69 5.05
N ILE A 103 4.31 -3.52 5.37
CA ILE A 103 5.38 -3.31 6.33
C ILE A 103 4.88 -2.47 7.49
N ASN A 104 5.19 -2.89 8.71
CA ASN A 104 5.01 -2.05 9.89
C ASN A 104 6.37 -1.54 10.34
N CYS A 105 6.52 -0.22 10.34
CA CYS A 105 7.82 0.42 10.55
C CYS A 105 7.72 1.80 11.20
N HIS A 106 8.84 2.25 11.75
CA HIS A 106 9.04 3.59 12.28
C HIS A 106 10.35 4.16 11.71
N GLY A 107 10.24 5.13 10.81
CA GLY A 107 11.38 5.70 10.08
C GLY A 107 11.59 7.20 10.27
N MET A 108 10.95 7.79 11.30
CA MET A 108 11.13 9.20 11.68
C MET A 108 10.92 10.20 10.54
N GLY A 109 9.83 10.03 9.78
CA GLY A 109 9.44 10.93 8.70
C GLY A 109 10.25 10.78 7.40
N LYS A 110 11.25 9.89 7.39
CA LYS A 110 12.08 9.66 6.20
C LYS A 110 11.37 8.78 5.18
N LYS A 111 11.78 8.93 3.92
CA LYS A 111 11.44 8.07 2.79
C LYS A 111 12.44 6.94 2.65
N PHE A 112 11.91 5.76 2.36
CA PHE A 112 12.64 4.53 2.11
C PHE A 112 12.06 3.84 0.88
N ALA A 113 12.66 2.76 0.44
CA ALA A 113 12.09 1.90 -0.58
C ALA A 113 12.20 0.43 -0.18
N VAL A 114 11.21 -0.36 -0.60
CA VAL A 114 11.35 -1.81 -0.68
C VAL A 114 11.96 -2.15 -2.02
N VAL A 115 12.94 -3.05 -2.01
CA VAL A 115 13.54 -3.62 -3.21
C VAL A 115 13.26 -5.12 -3.22
N LEU A 116 12.74 -5.64 -4.31
CA LEU A 116 12.62 -7.08 -4.52
C LEU A 116 13.65 -7.50 -5.55
N TYR A 117 14.33 -8.61 -5.30
CA TYR A 117 15.26 -9.18 -6.26
C TYR A 117 14.75 -10.51 -6.78
N THR A 118 14.80 -10.67 -8.09
CA THR A 118 14.62 -11.96 -8.77
C THR A 118 15.95 -12.44 -9.32
N GLU A 119 16.11 -13.74 -9.49
CA GLU A 119 17.33 -14.31 -10.07
C GLU A 119 17.00 -15.23 -11.26
N ASP A 120 17.77 -15.10 -12.33
CA ASP A 120 17.73 -15.99 -13.49
C ASP A 120 19.15 -16.28 -14.01
N GLN A 121 19.25 -16.93 -15.18
CA GLN A 121 20.55 -17.28 -15.79
C GLN A 121 21.42 -16.08 -16.14
N LYS A 122 20.84 -14.88 -16.29
CA LYS A 122 21.55 -13.63 -16.61
C LYS A 122 21.97 -12.87 -15.35
N GLY A 123 21.53 -13.29 -14.17
CA GLY A 123 21.90 -12.73 -12.88
C GLY A 123 20.71 -12.24 -12.06
N ARG A 124 21.00 -11.34 -11.12
CA ARG A 124 20.04 -10.79 -10.16
C ARG A 124 19.46 -9.47 -10.70
N HIS A 125 18.14 -9.37 -10.74
CA HIS A 125 17.39 -8.21 -11.24
C HIS A 125 16.60 -7.59 -10.09
N GLY A 126 16.71 -6.27 -9.90
CA GLY A 126 16.11 -5.57 -8.75
C GLY A 126 14.95 -4.66 -9.13
N TYR A 127 13.90 -4.66 -8.34
CA TYR A 127 12.69 -3.88 -8.57
C TYR A 127 12.39 -3.06 -7.33
N ILE A 128 12.03 -1.80 -7.47
CA ILE A 128 11.96 -0.84 -6.37
C ILE A 128 10.59 -0.17 -6.27
N SER A 129 10.14 0.03 -5.03
CA SER A 129 8.96 0.85 -4.73
C SER A 129 9.19 1.68 -3.47
N GLU A 130 9.01 3.01 -3.59
CA GLU A 130 9.25 3.98 -2.53
C GLU A 130 8.06 4.09 -1.57
N PHE A 131 8.32 4.40 -0.30
CA PHE A 131 7.29 4.69 0.69
C PHE A 131 7.79 5.69 1.74
N SER A 132 6.87 6.51 2.27
CA SER A 132 7.14 7.49 3.31
C SER A 132 6.76 6.97 4.69
N THR A 133 7.52 7.31 5.74
CA THR A 133 7.20 6.96 7.13
C THR A 133 6.55 8.12 7.88
N LEU A 134 5.93 7.85 9.04
CA LEU A 134 5.48 8.91 9.94
C LEU A 134 6.67 9.48 10.73
N GLU A 135 6.58 10.76 11.07
CA GLU A 135 7.56 11.45 11.91
C GLU A 135 7.66 10.81 13.30
N THR A 136 6.52 10.45 13.88
CA THR A 136 6.43 9.83 15.20
C THR A 136 5.68 8.50 15.13
N GLY A 137 6.12 7.54 15.95
CA GLY A 137 5.46 6.26 16.12
C GLY A 137 5.55 5.29 14.92
N PHE A 138 5.06 4.08 15.15
CA PHE A 138 4.96 3.06 14.10
C PHE A 138 3.82 3.37 13.15
N CYS A 139 4.04 3.08 11.88
CA CYS A 139 3.04 3.14 10.84
C CYS A 139 3.05 1.87 10.02
N THR A 140 1.89 1.52 9.48
CA THR A 140 1.77 0.44 8.51
C THR A 140 1.72 1.04 7.12
N ARG A 141 2.42 0.44 6.17
CA ARG A 141 2.47 0.84 4.76
C ARG A 141 2.18 -0.35 3.87
N ARG A 142 1.20 -0.19 2.98
CA ARG A 142 0.92 -1.12 1.90
C ARG A 142 1.79 -0.75 0.70
N ILE A 143 2.35 -1.76 0.04
CA ILE A 143 3.23 -1.63 -1.11
C ILE A 143 2.73 -2.62 -2.16
N PRO A 144 1.87 -2.20 -3.10
CA PRO A 144 1.31 -3.08 -4.12
C PRO A 144 2.40 -3.50 -5.10
N PHE A 145 2.30 -4.71 -5.66
CA PHE A 145 3.30 -5.16 -6.64
C PHE A 145 3.28 -4.36 -7.94
N THR A 146 2.15 -3.72 -8.27
CA THR A 146 2.02 -2.82 -9.42
C THR A 146 2.82 -1.52 -9.27
N ALA A 147 3.21 -1.12 -8.05
CA ALA A 147 4.03 0.07 -7.81
C ALA A 147 5.54 -0.17 -7.92
N PHE A 148 5.97 -1.41 -8.22
CA PHE A 148 7.39 -1.72 -8.39
C PHE A 148 7.85 -1.36 -9.80
N THR A 149 8.93 -0.60 -9.88
CA THR A 149 9.61 -0.25 -11.12
C THR A 149 10.94 -0.99 -11.23
N ARG A 150 11.43 -1.17 -12.45
CA ARG A 150 12.73 -1.82 -12.70
C ARG A 150 13.87 -0.89 -12.27
N LEU A 151 14.91 -1.43 -11.62
CA LEU A 151 16.13 -0.67 -11.36
C LEU A 151 16.96 -0.45 -12.63
N SER A 152 16.96 -1.41 -13.55
CA SER A 152 17.62 -1.31 -14.85
C SER A 152 16.58 -1.43 -15.97
N PRO A 153 16.57 -0.54 -16.98
CA PRO A 153 15.59 -0.57 -18.07
C PRO A 153 15.57 -1.88 -18.87
N GLU A 154 16.72 -2.53 -19.02
CA GLU A 154 16.94 -3.72 -19.86
C GLU A 154 16.56 -5.03 -19.17
N GLN A 155 16.26 -4.99 -17.87
CA GLN A 155 15.95 -6.17 -17.08
C GLN A 155 14.51 -6.67 -17.38
N PRO A 156 14.21 -7.97 -17.14
CA PRO A 156 12.87 -8.51 -17.35
C PRO A 156 11.79 -7.81 -16.48
N PRO A 157 10.49 -8.01 -16.77
CA PRO A 157 9.42 -7.65 -15.83
C PRO A 157 9.52 -8.45 -14.52
N LEU A 158 9.00 -7.87 -13.43
CA LEU A 158 8.96 -8.52 -12.12
C LEU A 158 8.16 -9.82 -12.18
N ASP A 159 8.85 -10.94 -12.04
CA ASP A 159 8.24 -12.25 -11.88
C ASP A 159 8.18 -12.62 -10.39
N LEU A 160 7.00 -12.46 -9.79
CA LEU A 160 6.76 -12.70 -8.37
C LEU A 160 7.05 -14.15 -7.94
N SER A 161 7.04 -15.10 -8.87
CA SER A 161 7.39 -16.50 -8.57
C SER A 161 8.89 -16.73 -8.39
N LYS A 162 9.72 -15.78 -8.83
CA LYS A 162 11.19 -15.85 -8.82
C LYS A 162 11.84 -14.90 -7.82
N VAL A 163 11.06 -14.27 -6.95
CA VAL A 163 11.61 -13.37 -5.93
C VAL A 163 12.41 -14.17 -4.92
N VAL A 164 13.69 -13.84 -4.79
CA VAL A 164 14.65 -14.50 -3.90
C VAL A 164 15.00 -13.65 -2.69
N ASP A 165 15.08 -12.33 -2.84
CA ASP A 165 15.43 -11.42 -1.75
C ASP A 165 14.45 -10.26 -1.62
N PHE A 166 14.32 -9.81 -0.36
CA PHE A 166 13.68 -8.57 0.03
C PHE A 166 14.75 -7.63 0.55
N GLY A 167 14.72 -6.38 0.10
CA GLY A 167 15.63 -5.32 0.48
C GLY A 167 14.89 -4.11 1.04
N LEU A 168 15.55 -3.41 1.96
CA LEU A 168 15.15 -2.11 2.46
C LEU A 168 16.25 -1.11 2.11
N ARG A 169 15.89 -0.09 1.33
CA ARG A 169 16.82 0.89 0.78
C ARG A 169 16.55 2.29 1.33
N TYR A 170 17.64 2.99 1.62
CA TYR A 170 17.67 4.41 1.92
C TYR A 170 18.47 5.16 0.85
N ARG A 171 17.99 6.36 0.49
CA ARG A 171 18.77 7.34 -0.27
C ARG A 171 18.60 8.73 0.34
N SER A 172 19.70 9.45 0.49
CA SER A 172 19.68 10.85 0.96
C SER A 172 18.99 11.78 -0.02
N ALA A 173 19.07 11.49 -1.33
CA ALA A 173 18.41 12.24 -2.39
C ALA A 173 16.87 12.30 -2.27
N TRP A 174 16.25 11.30 -1.65
CA TRP A 174 14.80 11.29 -1.36
C TRP A 174 14.42 12.11 -0.12
N ASN A 175 15.41 12.49 0.69
CA ASN A 175 15.27 13.03 2.03
C ASN A 175 15.99 14.38 2.15
N LYS A 176 15.59 15.33 1.30
CA LYS A 176 16.04 16.73 1.33
C LYS A 176 15.32 17.47 2.46
N GLN A 177 16.04 18.29 3.22
CA GLN A 177 15.42 19.24 4.15
C GLN A 177 14.96 20.50 3.40
N ASP A 178 13.92 21.16 3.91
CA ASP A 178 13.25 22.28 3.23
C ASP A 178 14.20 23.41 2.84
N GLU A 179 13.92 24.00 1.69
CA GLU A 179 14.54 25.22 1.18
C GLU A 179 14.11 26.40 2.05
N THR A 180 14.96 26.80 3.00
CA THR A 180 14.87 28.16 3.56
C THR A 180 15.68 29.07 2.64
N GLU A 181 15.12 30.18 2.16
CA GLU A 181 15.82 31.13 1.29
C GLU A 181 17.22 31.47 1.86
N GLY A 182 18.26 31.19 1.07
CA GLY A 182 19.66 31.47 1.41
C GLY A 182 20.43 30.36 2.14
N ILE A 183 19.81 29.19 2.41
CA ILE A 183 20.48 28.02 3.01
C ILE A 183 20.59 26.90 1.97
N GLU A 184 21.79 26.35 1.77
CA GLU A 184 22.02 25.18 0.89
C GLU A 184 21.13 23.99 1.32
N VAL A 185 20.48 23.35 0.33
CA VAL A 185 19.66 22.15 0.55
C VAL A 185 20.53 21.02 1.10
N SER A 186 20.47 20.80 2.41
CA SER A 186 21.19 19.71 3.04
C SER A 186 20.40 18.40 2.89
N GLN A 187 21.00 17.42 2.21
CA GLN A 187 20.45 16.08 2.16
C GLN A 187 20.69 15.37 3.49
N SER A 188 19.70 14.66 4.02
CA SER A 188 19.90 13.93 5.26
C SER A 188 20.78 12.70 5.01
N ARG A 189 22.02 12.72 5.50
CA ARG A 189 22.99 11.61 5.41
C ARG A 189 22.93 10.65 6.59
N ALA A 190 21.91 10.81 7.44
CA ALA A 190 21.62 9.96 8.58
C ALA A 190 20.19 9.42 8.49
N PHE A 191 20.01 8.15 8.78
CA PHE A 191 18.71 7.51 8.79
C PHE A 191 18.63 6.43 9.86
N ARG A 192 17.40 6.14 10.25
CA ARG A 192 17.05 5.03 11.12
C ARG A 192 15.66 4.56 10.74
N ILE A 193 15.49 3.25 10.60
CA ILE A 193 14.18 2.62 10.47
C ILE A 193 14.11 1.38 11.35
N LYS A 194 13.04 1.30 12.14
CA LYS A 194 12.63 0.10 12.86
C LYS A 194 11.57 -0.63 12.06
N VAL A 195 11.66 -1.94 11.95
CA VAL A 195 10.67 -2.79 11.29
C VAL A 195 10.19 -3.86 12.27
N ASP A 196 8.88 -3.96 12.44
CA ASP A 196 8.25 -4.89 13.38
C ASP A 196 7.84 -6.19 12.68
N TRP A 197 7.39 -6.07 11.44
CA TRP A 197 7.08 -7.20 10.57
C TRP A 197 6.93 -6.73 9.12
N VAL A 198 7.13 -7.70 8.23
CA VAL A 198 6.78 -7.61 6.81
C VAL A 198 5.89 -8.80 6.49
N LYS A 199 4.77 -8.54 5.82
CA LYS A 199 3.79 -9.56 5.44
C LYS A 199 3.45 -9.41 3.96
N ALA A 200 3.23 -10.52 3.28
CA ALA A 200 2.57 -10.54 1.99
C ALA A 200 1.04 -10.56 2.19
N LEU A 201 0.33 -9.94 1.26
CA LEU A 201 -1.14 -9.90 1.22
C LEU A 201 -1.66 -10.85 0.17
N PRO A 202 -2.21 -12.02 0.54
CA PRO A 202 -2.87 -12.89 -0.40
C PRO A 202 -3.99 -12.16 -1.15
N SER A 203 -4.08 -12.46 -2.44
CA SER A 203 -5.21 -12.03 -3.26
C SER A 203 -6.48 -12.69 -2.74
N GLY A 204 -7.60 -11.99 -2.87
CA GLY A 204 -8.90 -12.51 -2.46
C GLY A 204 -9.97 -12.21 -3.51
N PRO A 205 -10.98 -13.08 -3.65
CA PRO A 205 -12.09 -12.82 -4.55
C PRO A 205 -13.04 -11.74 -4.01
N GLU A 206 -13.02 -11.46 -2.71
CA GLU A 206 -13.98 -10.60 -2.02
C GLU A 206 -13.29 -9.68 -1.04
N SER A 207 -13.82 -8.48 -0.83
CA SER A 207 -13.36 -7.56 0.22
C SER A 207 -13.64 -8.13 1.61
N ASP A 208 -12.71 -7.91 2.55
CA ASP A 208 -12.91 -8.30 3.95
C ASP A 208 -13.70 -7.22 4.72
N VAL A 209 -13.58 -5.96 4.30
CA VAL A 209 -14.25 -4.80 4.91
C VAL A 209 -14.74 -3.84 3.84
N ILE A 210 -15.98 -3.37 3.97
CA ILE A 210 -16.51 -2.22 3.24
C ILE A 210 -16.53 -1.01 4.19
N LEU A 211 -15.93 0.11 3.77
CA LEU A 211 -15.99 1.37 4.50
C LEU A 211 -16.87 2.35 3.75
N VAL A 212 -17.96 2.78 4.39
CA VAL A 212 -18.79 3.89 3.92
C VAL A 212 -18.16 5.20 4.39
N SER A 213 -17.58 5.92 3.44
CA SER A 213 -17.04 7.27 3.60
C SER A 213 -17.96 8.28 2.91
N CYS A 214 -17.47 9.46 2.55
CA CYS A 214 -18.25 10.46 1.82
C CYS A 214 -17.42 11.24 0.80
N SER A 215 -18.09 11.78 -0.23
CA SER A 215 -17.45 12.60 -1.27
C SER A 215 -17.06 13.99 -0.75
N GLY A 216 -17.83 14.52 0.20
CA GLY A 216 -17.58 15.80 0.87
C GLY A 216 -18.23 17.01 0.22
N TYR A 217 -18.89 16.84 -0.93
CA TYR A 217 -19.63 17.91 -1.60
C TYR A 217 -20.81 18.43 -0.77
N GLN A 218 -21.34 17.62 0.16
CA GLN A 218 -22.44 18.00 1.05
C GLN A 218 -22.08 19.05 2.12
N TYR A 219 -20.80 19.44 2.23
CA TYR A 219 -20.32 20.39 3.23
C TYR A 219 -19.86 21.69 2.56
N ASP A 220 -20.15 22.80 3.23
CA ASP A 220 -19.63 24.13 2.90
C ASP A 220 -18.11 24.11 2.87
N GLU A 221 -17.49 24.88 1.97
CA GLU A 221 -16.03 24.84 1.75
C GLU A 221 -15.23 25.08 3.03
N ASP A 222 -15.67 26.05 3.84
CA ASP A 222 -15.02 26.43 5.11
C ASP A 222 -15.08 25.33 6.18
N GLU A 223 -16.11 24.48 6.15
CA GLU A 223 -16.29 23.38 7.11
C GLU A 223 -15.89 22.01 6.55
N ARG A 224 -15.72 21.89 5.23
CA ARG A 224 -15.49 20.62 4.54
C ARG A 224 -14.29 19.88 5.11
N GLU A 225 -13.19 20.57 5.36
CA GLU A 225 -11.98 19.93 5.88
C GLU A 225 -12.16 19.43 7.32
N ARG A 226 -12.97 20.12 8.15
CA ARG A 226 -13.29 19.68 9.52
C ARG A 226 -13.93 18.29 9.53
N TYR A 227 -14.81 18.01 8.56
CA TYR A 227 -15.48 16.71 8.44
C TYR A 227 -14.68 15.68 7.64
N LEU A 228 -14.00 16.10 6.57
CA LEU A 228 -13.27 15.18 5.70
C LEU A 228 -11.95 14.71 6.29
N LYS A 229 -11.25 15.53 7.09
CA LYS A 229 -9.97 15.15 7.69
C LYS A 229 -10.05 13.82 8.46
N PRO A 230 -10.97 13.60 9.43
CA PRO A 230 -11.07 12.32 10.12
C PRO A 230 -11.54 11.17 9.20
N LYS A 231 -12.44 11.45 8.24
CA LYS A 231 -12.90 10.44 7.26
C LYS A 231 -11.74 9.94 6.38
N ARG A 232 -10.97 10.86 5.80
CA ARG A 232 -9.77 10.57 5.00
C ARG A 232 -8.69 9.87 5.82
N ALA A 233 -8.52 10.22 7.09
CA ALA A 233 -7.61 9.51 7.99
C ALA A 233 -8.06 8.05 8.22
N GLY A 234 -9.36 7.81 8.42
CA GLY A 234 -9.93 6.46 8.53
C GLY A 234 -9.77 5.64 7.25
N GLU A 235 -10.02 6.26 6.09
CA GLU A 235 -9.75 5.63 4.78
C GLU A 235 -8.27 5.24 4.65
N ALA A 236 -7.35 6.18 4.90
CA ALA A 236 -5.91 5.94 4.83
C ALA A 236 -5.48 4.83 5.80
N HIS A 237 -6.08 4.76 6.98
CA HIS A 237 -5.83 3.69 7.94
C HIS A 237 -6.27 2.32 7.38
N LEU A 238 -7.46 2.24 6.77
CA LEU A 238 -7.95 1.01 6.15
C LEU A 238 -7.08 0.60 4.96
N ARG A 239 -6.69 1.53 4.08
CA ARG A 239 -5.78 1.24 2.95
C ARG A 239 -4.47 0.62 3.42
N ASN A 240 -3.93 1.14 4.53
CA ASN A 240 -2.70 0.67 5.15
C ASN A 240 -2.87 -0.54 6.06
N SER A 241 -4.10 -1.00 6.34
CA SER A 241 -4.36 -2.08 7.29
C SER A 241 -3.85 -3.44 6.77
N GLY A 242 -3.73 -3.59 5.45
CA GLY A 242 -3.46 -4.88 4.80
C GLY A 242 -4.65 -5.83 4.78
N LEU A 243 -5.87 -5.35 5.04
CA LEU A 243 -7.10 -6.08 4.72
C LEU A 243 -7.44 -5.86 3.24
N GLY A 244 -8.18 -6.78 2.63
CA GLY A 244 -8.90 -6.48 1.41
C GLY A 244 -10.07 -5.56 1.74
N TYR A 245 -10.21 -4.46 1.02
CA TYR A 245 -11.21 -3.45 1.35
C TYR A 245 -11.89 -2.86 0.12
N THR A 246 -13.06 -2.26 0.31
CA THR A 246 -13.64 -1.30 -0.64
C THR A 246 -14.05 -0.07 0.14
N ILE A 247 -13.72 1.11 -0.38
CA ILE A 247 -14.15 2.39 0.21
C ILE A 247 -15.19 3.01 -0.72
N VAL A 248 -16.41 3.13 -0.24
CA VAL A 248 -17.52 3.76 -0.95
C VAL A 248 -17.72 5.16 -0.41
N ARG A 249 -17.43 6.18 -1.21
CA ARG A 249 -17.65 7.59 -0.86
C ARG A 249 -19.00 8.05 -1.39
N ALA A 250 -20.04 7.91 -0.56
CA ALA A 250 -21.38 8.36 -0.94
C ALA A 250 -21.46 9.90 -1.02
N SER A 251 -22.25 10.39 -1.98
CA SER A 251 -22.75 11.76 -2.00
C SER A 251 -23.79 12.02 -0.88
N SER A 252 -24.40 13.20 -0.85
CA SER A 252 -25.35 13.61 0.20
C SER A 252 -26.46 12.57 0.40
N LEU A 253 -26.56 12.00 1.60
CA LEU A 253 -27.53 10.95 1.88
C LEU A 253 -28.95 11.52 2.00
N VAL A 254 -29.92 10.85 1.37
CA VAL A 254 -31.35 11.18 1.48
C VAL A 254 -32.18 9.96 1.88
N GLY A 255 -33.21 10.18 2.69
CA GLY A 255 -34.11 9.16 3.21
C GLY A 255 -35.27 8.80 2.26
N VAL A 256 -34.96 8.51 1.00
CA VAL A 256 -35.94 8.11 -0.02
C VAL A 256 -35.79 6.63 -0.38
N PRO A 257 -36.81 5.97 -0.94
CA PRO A 257 -36.67 4.63 -1.48
C PRO A 257 -35.56 4.56 -2.53
N GLY A 258 -34.82 3.44 -2.57
CA GLY A 258 -33.81 3.18 -3.59
C GLY A 258 -34.41 2.81 -4.95
N GLY A 259 -33.54 2.70 -5.95
CA GLY A 259 -33.89 2.26 -7.30
C GLY A 259 -34.72 3.26 -8.12
N GLN A 260 -34.86 4.51 -7.66
CA GLN A 260 -35.65 5.54 -8.34
C GLN A 260 -34.86 6.28 -9.45
N LYS A 261 -33.53 6.28 -9.36
CA LYS A 261 -32.62 6.99 -10.27
C LYS A 261 -31.42 6.12 -10.59
N ALA A 262 -30.81 6.35 -11.75
CA ALA A 262 -29.56 5.70 -12.13
C ALA A 262 -28.44 6.07 -11.13
N LEU A 263 -27.45 5.18 -11.01
CA LEU A 263 -26.27 5.37 -10.18
C LEU A 263 -25.08 5.76 -11.04
N VAL A 264 -24.35 6.77 -10.58
CA VAL A 264 -23.11 7.26 -11.20
C VAL A 264 -21.96 6.93 -10.27
N PHE A 265 -20.88 6.37 -10.85
CA PHE A 265 -19.67 5.98 -10.16
C PHE A 265 -18.48 6.77 -10.72
N ASP A 266 -17.58 7.22 -9.86
CA ASP A 266 -16.41 7.97 -10.31
C ASP A 266 -15.23 7.88 -9.32
N GLN A 267 -14.06 8.32 -9.76
CA GLN A 267 -12.89 8.59 -8.93
C GLN A 267 -12.43 10.04 -9.12
N GLY A 268 -12.19 10.74 -8.01
CA GLY A 268 -11.58 12.08 -8.03
C GLY A 268 -12.34 13.20 -7.31
N SER A 269 -13.39 12.92 -6.53
CA SER A 269 -14.11 13.94 -5.77
C SER A 269 -14.84 14.95 -6.65
N ARG A 270 -15.43 14.43 -7.73
CA ARG A 270 -16.15 15.19 -8.76
C ARG A 270 -17.66 15.05 -8.68
N LEU A 271 -18.18 14.02 -8.01
CA LEU A 271 -19.62 13.81 -7.96
C LEU A 271 -20.29 14.82 -7.01
N SER A 272 -21.15 15.65 -7.59
CA SER A 272 -22.07 16.54 -6.90
C SER A 272 -23.49 15.96 -7.00
N GLY A 273 -24.13 15.73 -5.86
CA GLY A 273 -25.48 15.17 -5.87
C GLY A 273 -25.95 14.63 -4.54
N SER A 274 -27.00 13.84 -4.61
CA SER A 274 -27.56 13.10 -3.48
C SER A 274 -27.72 11.63 -3.86
N ILE A 275 -27.77 10.77 -2.85
CA ILE A 275 -28.01 9.35 -3.02
C ILE A 275 -28.90 8.81 -1.91
N SER A 276 -29.81 7.91 -2.26
CA SER A 276 -30.63 7.22 -1.26
C SER A 276 -29.77 6.33 -0.36
N SER A 277 -30.08 6.29 0.93
CA SER A 277 -29.38 5.36 1.84
C SER A 277 -29.60 3.89 1.47
N ALA A 278 -30.72 3.59 0.80
CA ALA A 278 -31.02 2.25 0.28
C ALA A 278 -30.08 1.86 -0.87
N ASP A 279 -29.82 2.76 -1.83
CA ASP A 279 -28.90 2.49 -2.94
C ASP A 279 -27.46 2.32 -2.44
N VAL A 280 -27.02 3.13 -1.47
CA VAL A 280 -25.70 2.97 -0.85
C VAL A 280 -25.55 1.59 -0.20
N ALA A 281 -26.60 1.12 0.49
CA ALA A 281 -26.59 -0.20 1.12
C ALA A 281 -26.49 -1.32 0.07
N ASP A 282 -27.26 -1.24 -1.03
CA ASP A 282 -27.20 -2.23 -2.11
C ASP A 282 -25.81 -2.27 -2.76
N VAL A 283 -25.23 -1.10 -3.05
CA VAL A 283 -23.85 -0.99 -3.57
C VAL A 283 -22.84 -1.62 -2.63
N CYS A 284 -22.94 -1.39 -1.31
CA CYS A 284 -22.02 -1.98 -0.34
C CYS A 284 -22.08 -3.51 -0.32
N ILE A 285 -23.29 -4.09 -0.38
CA ILE A 285 -23.48 -5.54 -0.39
C ILE A 285 -22.90 -6.15 -1.67
N ARG A 286 -23.14 -5.53 -2.83
CA ARG A 286 -22.60 -6.01 -4.11
C ARG A 286 -21.07 -5.89 -4.17
N CYS A 287 -20.51 -4.79 -3.67
CA CYS A 287 -19.06 -4.63 -3.56
C CYS A 287 -18.40 -5.70 -2.70
N LEU A 288 -19.08 -6.18 -1.66
CA LEU A 288 -18.55 -7.25 -0.81
C LEU A 288 -18.26 -8.52 -1.63
N HIS A 289 -19.14 -8.84 -2.57
CA HIS A 289 -19.06 -10.05 -3.40
C HIS A 289 -18.38 -9.83 -4.76
N SER A 290 -17.84 -8.63 -5.02
CA SER A 290 -17.23 -8.28 -6.30
C SER A 290 -15.71 -8.18 -6.18
N GLN A 291 -15.00 -9.07 -6.89
CA GLN A 291 -13.54 -9.03 -6.97
C GLN A 291 -13.03 -7.71 -7.58
N GLU A 292 -13.80 -7.13 -8.51
CA GLU A 292 -13.46 -5.87 -9.16
C GLU A 292 -13.53 -4.68 -8.22
N ALA A 293 -14.33 -4.73 -7.15
CA ALA A 293 -14.41 -3.67 -6.15
C ALA A 293 -13.27 -3.73 -5.12
N ARG A 294 -12.52 -4.84 -5.06
CA ARG A 294 -11.49 -5.08 -4.05
C ARG A 294 -10.29 -4.15 -4.23
N ASN A 295 -9.90 -3.52 -3.14
CA ASN A 295 -8.91 -2.45 -2.99
C ASN A 295 -9.19 -1.20 -3.84
N LYS A 296 -10.45 -0.89 -4.12
CA LYS A 296 -10.84 0.35 -4.81
C LYS A 296 -11.46 1.36 -3.86
N THR A 297 -11.25 2.63 -4.18
CA THR A 297 -12.00 3.75 -3.58
C THR A 297 -12.71 4.43 -4.72
N PHE A 298 -14.02 4.64 -4.57
CA PHE A 298 -14.81 5.34 -5.57
C PHE A 298 -15.94 6.10 -4.92
N GLU A 299 -16.49 7.04 -5.66
CA GLU A 299 -17.65 7.82 -5.30
C GLU A 299 -18.90 7.27 -5.95
N VAL A 300 -20.03 7.46 -5.28
CA VAL A 300 -21.33 7.03 -5.80
C VAL A 300 -22.40 8.07 -5.50
N SER A 301 -23.20 8.40 -6.52
CA SER A 301 -24.31 9.34 -6.46
C SER A 301 -25.49 8.82 -7.28
N ASN A 302 -26.71 9.26 -6.96
CA ASN A 302 -27.76 9.20 -7.98
C ASN A 302 -27.47 10.24 -9.06
N GLU A 303 -27.92 9.94 -10.29
CA GLU A 303 -27.92 10.88 -11.41
C GLU A 303 -28.72 12.15 -11.05
N SER A 304 -28.16 13.31 -11.39
CA SER A 304 -28.81 14.61 -11.23
C SER A 304 -29.08 15.22 -12.61
N ASP A 305 -30.16 15.99 -12.72
CA ASP A 305 -30.55 16.64 -13.99
C ASP A 305 -29.52 17.67 -14.50
N GLN A 306 -28.50 18.00 -13.68
CA GLN A 306 -27.44 18.97 -14.00
C GLN A 306 -26.13 18.32 -14.46
N ASN A 307 -25.93 17.00 -14.30
CA ASN A 307 -24.65 16.30 -14.57
C ASN A 307 -24.62 15.55 -15.92
N VAL A 308 -25.37 16.01 -16.92
CA VAL A 308 -25.41 15.39 -18.26
C VAL A 308 -24.12 15.66 -19.08
N ALA A 309 -23.15 16.39 -18.54
CA ALA A 309 -21.89 16.65 -19.21
C ALA A 309 -20.83 15.59 -18.82
N GLU A 310 -20.57 14.68 -19.75
CA GLU A 310 -19.35 13.83 -19.85
C GLU A 310 -19.14 12.69 -18.85
N PHE A 311 -20.19 11.92 -18.51
CA PHE A 311 -19.99 10.62 -17.85
C PHE A 311 -20.71 9.50 -18.62
N GLU A 312 -20.02 8.39 -18.83
CA GLU A 312 -20.59 7.19 -19.46
C GLU A 312 -21.62 6.56 -18.50
N LEU A 313 -22.84 6.40 -18.98
CA LEU A 313 -23.97 5.84 -18.25
C LEU A 313 -23.77 4.33 -18.02
N VAL A 314 -23.25 3.89 -16.86
CA VAL A 314 -22.88 2.47 -16.70
C VAL A 314 -24.00 1.54 -16.22
N ALA A 315 -25.17 2.00 -15.78
CA ALA A 315 -26.18 1.04 -15.32
C ALA A 315 -27.63 1.49 -15.43
N HIS A 316 -28.33 0.97 -16.45
CA HIS A 316 -29.73 0.58 -16.29
C HIS A 316 -29.76 -0.59 -15.29
N ILE A 317 -30.81 -0.71 -14.45
CA ILE A 317 -30.95 -1.84 -13.51
C ILE A 317 -31.79 -2.94 -14.19
N PRO A 318 -31.22 -3.92 -14.91
CA PRO A 318 -31.91 -5.16 -15.17
C PRO A 318 -31.72 -6.10 -13.98
N ASP A 319 -32.82 -6.72 -13.57
CA ASP A 319 -33.03 -7.53 -12.36
C ASP A 319 -32.09 -8.73 -12.09
N LYS A 320 -30.99 -8.93 -12.84
CA LYS A 320 -30.13 -10.13 -12.70
C LYS A 320 -28.63 -9.95 -12.93
N THR A 321 -28.14 -8.76 -13.28
CA THR A 321 -26.70 -8.54 -13.55
C THR A 321 -26.05 -7.76 -12.40
N ASP A 322 -24.83 -8.14 -12.01
CA ASP A 322 -24.07 -7.38 -11.00
C ASP A 322 -23.54 -6.07 -11.61
N TYR A 323 -24.40 -5.04 -11.65
CA TYR A 323 -24.07 -3.74 -12.23
C TYR A 323 -22.85 -3.08 -11.57
N VAL A 324 -22.58 -3.40 -10.30
CA VAL A 324 -21.41 -2.87 -9.58
C VAL A 324 -20.12 -3.38 -10.19
N GLN A 325 -20.06 -4.65 -10.58
CA GLN A 325 -18.88 -5.21 -11.24
C GLN A 325 -18.52 -4.40 -12.50
N ALA A 326 -19.49 -4.15 -13.37
CA ALA A 326 -19.28 -3.35 -14.58
C ALA A 326 -18.89 -1.90 -14.25
N ALA A 327 -19.58 -1.28 -13.28
CA ALA A 327 -19.33 0.11 -12.89
C ALA A 327 -17.93 0.34 -12.31
N VAL A 328 -17.39 -0.63 -11.57
CA VAL A 328 -16.10 -0.46 -10.90
C VAL A 328 -14.93 -1.09 -11.65
N GLN A 329 -15.17 -1.91 -12.68
CA GLN A 329 -14.12 -2.62 -13.41
C GLN A 329 -13.04 -1.67 -13.96
N GLY A 330 -13.47 -0.57 -14.60
CA GLY A 330 -12.57 0.44 -15.18
C GLY A 330 -11.88 1.35 -14.16
N LEU A 331 -12.28 1.32 -12.89
CA LEU A 331 -11.72 2.18 -11.85
C LEU A 331 -10.36 1.67 -11.39
N GLU A 332 -9.48 2.60 -11.01
CA GLU A 332 -8.13 2.31 -10.56
C GLU A 332 -8.14 1.66 -9.17
N LYS A 333 -7.29 0.64 -9.00
CA LYS A 333 -6.99 0.09 -7.67
C LYS A 333 -6.12 1.09 -6.91
N ASN A 334 -6.36 1.22 -5.61
CA ASN A 334 -5.49 2.01 -4.76
C ASN A 334 -4.08 1.41 -4.78
N THR A 335 -3.10 2.21 -5.19
CA THR A 335 -1.68 1.88 -5.06
C THR A 335 -1.12 2.33 -3.73
#